data_AF-A0A8J7MCN5-F1
#
_entry.id   AF-A0A8J7MCN5-F1
#
_cell.length_a   1.000
_cell.length_b   1.000
_cell.length_c   1.000
_cell.angle_alpha   90.00
_cell.angle_beta   90.00
_cell.angle_gamma   90.00
#
_symmetry.space_group_name_H-M   'P 1'
#
loop_
_entity.id
_entity.type
_entity.pdbx_description
1 polymer ?
#
loop_
_entity_poly.entity_id
_entity_poly.type
_entity_poly.pdbx_seq_one_letter_code
_entity_poly.pdbx_strand_id
1 'polypeptide(L)'
;MRISILILLSLALLVTTKAGTRVLTFVHQPLTTLGTEMDAGIVIARVPVLTNAVPEGLLSHVATRNRLLQDESASISDSNILSLLGITLSVKLEKGARYSVTMDLSGAGDPSKLGVSLEAVVAATVECINKTILETNVFHVGSGNVVWSLKLKGSPEQSLVLAKYQRDYDPRKSQRAE
;
A
#
# COMPACT_ATOMS: atom_id res chain seq x y z
N MET A 1 -23.79 -55.52 -10.53
CA MET A 1 -23.53 -54.68 -9.33
C MET A 1 -22.07 -54.19 -9.30
N ARG A 2 -21.59 -53.52 -10.35
CA ARG A 2 -20.21 -52.98 -10.46
C ARG A 2 -20.14 -51.56 -11.03
N ILE A 3 -21.27 -51.02 -11.52
CA ILE A 3 -21.36 -49.67 -12.10
C ILE A 3 -21.46 -48.60 -11.00
N SER A 4 -22.03 -48.93 -9.84
CA SER A 4 -22.25 -47.99 -8.72
C SER A 4 -20.97 -47.53 -8.01
N ILE A 5 -19.88 -48.32 -8.06
CA ILE A 5 -18.61 -47.99 -7.38
C ILE A 5 -17.78 -46.97 -8.19
N LEU A 6 -17.87 -47.01 -9.53
CA LEU A 6 -17.13 -46.10 -10.40
C LEU A 6 -17.69 -44.67 -10.39
N ILE A 7 -19.00 -44.51 -10.17
CA ILE A 7 -19.64 -43.19 -10.07
C ILE A 7 -19.37 -42.54 -8.70
N LEU A 8 -19.23 -43.34 -7.63
CA LEU A 8 -18.84 -42.83 -6.31
C LEU A 8 -17.35 -42.41 -6.27
N LEU A 9 -16.49 -43.07 -7.07
CA LEU A 9 -15.06 -42.74 -7.12
C LEU A 9 -14.76 -41.48 -7.96
N SER A 10 -15.59 -41.16 -8.96
CA SER A 10 -15.45 -39.92 -9.75
C SER A 10 -15.92 -38.67 -9.01
N LEU A 11 -16.78 -38.80 -7.99
CA LEU A 11 -17.25 -37.68 -7.18
C LEU A 11 -16.27 -37.30 -6.05
N ALA A 12 -15.37 -38.20 -5.65
CA ALA A 12 -14.39 -37.96 -4.59
C ALA A 12 -13.14 -37.18 -5.04
N LEU A 13 -12.91 -37.05 -6.35
CA LEU A 13 -11.68 -36.43 -6.90
C LEU A 13 -11.84 -34.99 -7.41
N LEU A 14 -13.05 -34.42 -7.41
CA LEU A 14 -13.25 -33.03 -7.83
C LEU A 14 -13.27 -32.00 -6.69
N VAL A 15 -13.08 -32.43 -5.44
CA VAL A 15 -12.88 -31.51 -4.32
C VAL A 15 -11.39 -31.37 -4.05
N THR A 16 -10.63 -30.91 -5.05
CA THR A 16 -9.40 -30.18 -4.76
C THR A 16 -9.81 -28.76 -4.43
N THR A 17 -10.21 -28.55 -3.18
CA THR A 17 -10.11 -27.23 -2.56
C THR A 17 -8.67 -26.77 -2.77
N LYS A 18 -8.45 -25.86 -3.73
CA LYS A 18 -7.24 -25.03 -3.76
C LYS A 18 -7.27 -24.25 -2.45
N ALA A 19 -6.63 -24.81 -1.42
CA ALA A 19 -6.19 -24.03 -0.27
C ALA A 19 -5.26 -22.97 -0.86
N GLY A 20 -5.77 -21.75 -1.04
CA GLY A 20 -4.94 -20.62 -1.45
C GLY A 20 -3.89 -20.42 -0.36
N THR A 21 -2.65 -20.76 -0.65
CA THR A 21 -1.53 -20.52 0.26
C THR A 21 -1.40 -19.02 0.43
N ARG A 22 -1.83 -18.49 1.57
CA ARG A 22 -1.61 -17.08 1.95
C ARG A 22 -0.11 -16.86 2.06
N VAL A 23 0.42 -15.92 1.30
CA VAL A 23 1.83 -15.51 1.45
C VAL A 23 1.88 -14.36 2.45
N LEU A 24 2.75 -14.48 3.45
CA LEU A 24 3.06 -13.39 4.34
C LEU A 24 3.89 -12.36 3.57
N THR A 25 3.32 -11.19 3.31
CA THR A 25 4.02 -10.07 2.68
C THR A 25 4.11 -8.92 3.66
N PHE A 26 5.13 -8.07 3.54
CA PHE A 26 5.26 -6.89 4.39
C PHE A 26 4.98 -5.62 3.58
N VAL A 27 4.16 -4.73 4.14
CA VAL A 27 3.83 -3.42 3.56
C VAL A 27 4.27 -2.35 4.53
N HIS A 28 4.90 -1.29 4.04
CA HIS A 28 5.14 -0.11 4.88
C HIS A 28 3.88 0.75 4.90
N GLN A 29 3.60 1.38 6.03
CA GLN A 29 2.53 2.37 6.18
C GLN A 29 3.07 3.62 6.87
N PRO A 30 2.60 4.83 6.52
CA PRO A 30 2.84 6.02 7.32
C PRO A 30 1.97 5.91 8.58
N LEU A 31 2.56 5.45 9.66
CA LEU A 31 1.92 5.18 10.94
C LEU A 31 2.35 6.18 12.01
N THR A 32 1.36 7.02 12.33
CA THR A 32 1.23 7.78 13.58
C THR A 32 2.16 8.96 13.72
N THR A 33 1.61 10.05 14.25
CA THR A 33 2.40 11.14 14.81
C THR A 33 2.88 10.72 16.19
N LEU A 34 4.18 10.43 16.30
CA LEU A 34 4.80 10.19 17.61
C LEU A 34 5.25 11.55 18.16
N GLY A 35 4.67 11.96 19.31
CA GLY A 35 5.02 13.19 20.01
C GLY A 35 3.81 13.90 20.62
N THR A 36 4.05 14.78 21.61
CA THR A 36 3.09 15.83 22.00
C THR A 36 2.91 16.83 20.86
N GLU A 37 1.86 17.65 20.83
CA GLU A 37 1.50 18.56 19.72
C GLU A 37 2.66 19.41 19.13
N MET A 38 3.75 19.61 19.88
CA MET A 38 4.94 20.34 19.45
C MET A 38 6.01 19.51 18.71
N ASP A 39 5.98 18.17 18.77
CA ASP A 39 7.02 17.26 18.22
C ASP A 39 6.45 16.13 17.32
N ALA A 40 5.23 16.30 16.80
CA ALA A 40 4.54 15.30 16.01
C ALA A 40 5.29 14.92 14.70
N GLY A 41 5.98 13.78 14.70
CA GLY A 41 6.64 13.23 13.52
C GLY A 41 5.89 12.03 12.95
N ILE A 42 5.73 11.96 11.61
CA ILE A 42 5.17 10.78 10.94
C ILE A 42 6.19 9.65 10.98
N VAL A 43 5.82 8.52 11.59
CA VAL A 43 6.66 7.32 11.58
C VAL A 43 6.21 6.38 10.46
N ILE A 44 7.15 5.72 9.78
CA ILE A 44 6.81 4.69 8.77
C ILE A 44 7.02 3.34 9.44
N ALA A 45 5.96 2.56 9.60
CA ALA A 45 6.06 1.23 10.19
C ALA A 45 5.81 0.14 9.15
N ARG A 46 6.53 -0.97 9.30
CA ARG A 46 6.40 -2.16 8.47
C ARG A 46 5.37 -3.10 9.07
N VAL A 47 4.29 -3.36 8.35
CA VAL A 47 3.15 -4.16 8.82
C VAL A 47 3.06 -5.46 8.02
N PRO A 48 2.94 -6.63 8.68
CA PRO A 48 2.67 -7.89 8.00
C PRO A 48 1.24 -7.90 7.43
N VAL A 49 1.11 -8.34 6.17
CA VAL A 49 -0.18 -8.50 5.48
C VAL A 49 -0.25 -9.90 4.87
N LEU A 50 -1.36 -10.59 5.12
CA LEU A 50 -1.65 -11.89 4.51
C LEU A 50 -2.43 -11.67 3.21
N THR A 51 -1.80 -11.89 2.06
CA THR A 51 -2.45 -11.70 0.75
C THR A 51 -2.57 -13.04 0.00
N ASN A 52 -3.66 -13.18 -0.77
CA ASN A 52 -3.95 -14.37 -1.58
C ASN A 52 -3.53 -14.23 -3.05
N ALA A 53 -3.23 -13.03 -3.55
CA ALA A 53 -2.94 -12.78 -4.96
C ALA A 53 -2.36 -11.38 -5.22
N VAL A 54 -1.41 -11.33 -6.17
CA VAL A 54 -0.93 -10.21 -7.03
C VAL A 54 -0.55 -8.86 -6.37
N PRO A 55 0.61 -8.25 -6.71
CA PRO A 55 1.07 -6.96 -6.18
C PRO A 55 0.11 -5.77 -6.28
N GLU A 56 -0.91 -5.83 -7.14
CA GLU A 56 -1.89 -4.75 -7.35
C GLU A 56 -2.65 -4.37 -6.08
N GLY A 57 -3.08 -5.36 -5.29
CA GLY A 57 -3.77 -5.14 -4.01
C GLY A 57 -2.83 -4.81 -2.86
N LEU A 58 -1.51 -4.87 -3.07
CA LEU A 58 -0.55 -4.69 -2.00
C LEU A 58 -0.37 -3.21 -1.63
N LEU A 59 -0.38 -2.33 -2.62
CA LEU A 59 -0.20 -0.89 -2.39
C LEU A 59 -1.47 -0.21 -1.87
N SER A 60 -2.66 -0.76 -2.11
CA SER A 60 -3.89 -0.27 -1.48
C SER A 60 -3.89 -0.49 0.04
N HIS A 61 -3.09 -1.45 0.54
CA HIS A 61 -2.87 -1.61 1.98
C HIS A 61 -2.12 -0.45 2.62
N VAL A 62 -1.38 0.38 1.86
CA VAL A 62 -0.70 1.56 2.40
C VAL A 62 -1.69 2.57 2.99
N ALA A 63 -2.87 2.74 2.37
CA ALA A 63 -3.93 3.66 2.82
C ALA A 63 -5.06 2.97 3.60
N THR A 64 -4.98 1.66 3.85
CA THR A 64 -6.04 0.92 4.54
C THR A 64 -6.02 1.24 6.04
N ARG A 65 -7.22 1.33 6.64
CA ARG A 65 -7.39 1.50 8.09
C ARG A 65 -6.52 0.52 8.86
N ASN A 66 -5.76 1.02 9.82
CA ASN A 66 -4.97 0.17 10.70
C ASN A 66 -5.39 0.41 12.15
N ARG A 67 -5.41 -0.65 12.96
CA ARG A 67 -5.54 -0.57 14.40
C ARG A 67 -4.21 -1.02 14.98
N LEU A 68 -3.49 -0.11 15.62
CA LEU A 68 -2.29 -0.48 16.37
C LEU A 68 -2.67 -1.56 17.39
N LEU A 69 -1.90 -2.64 17.42
CA LEU A 69 -2.11 -3.78 18.32
C LEU A 69 -1.90 -3.32 19.77
N GLN A 70 -2.99 -3.02 20.47
CA GLN A 70 -3.07 -2.89 21.92
C GLN A 70 -4.33 -3.62 22.41
N ASP A 71 -4.30 -4.09 23.66
CA ASP A 71 -5.21 -5.10 24.25
C ASP A 71 -6.68 -5.04 23.81
N GLU A 72 -7.28 -6.24 23.69
CA GLU A 72 -8.61 -6.52 23.13
C GLU A 72 -9.80 -5.73 23.72
N SER A 73 -9.59 -4.99 24.83
CA SER A 73 -10.60 -4.15 25.48
C SER A 73 -10.71 -2.73 24.93
N ALA A 74 -9.80 -2.27 24.07
CA ALA A 74 -9.79 -0.90 23.60
C ALA A 74 -10.60 -0.74 22.30
N SER A 75 -11.60 0.15 22.29
CA SER A 75 -12.29 0.61 21.08
C SER A 75 -11.35 1.52 20.27
N ILE A 76 -10.35 0.94 19.61
CA ILE A 76 -9.27 1.72 18.98
C ILE A 76 -9.73 2.29 17.63
N SER A 77 -9.62 3.62 17.53
CA SER A 77 -9.77 4.40 16.30
C SER A 77 -8.66 4.08 15.30
N ASP A 78 -8.94 4.27 14.01
CA ASP A 78 -7.96 4.14 12.95
C ASP A 78 -6.69 4.95 13.22
N SER A 79 -5.52 4.35 13.04
CA SER A 79 -4.21 4.98 13.25
C SER A 79 -3.50 5.32 11.93
N ASN A 80 -4.08 4.94 10.78
CA ASN A 80 -3.51 5.25 9.48
C ASN A 80 -3.80 6.71 9.12
N ILE A 81 -2.75 7.52 8.98
CA ILE A 81 -2.89 8.97 8.76
C ILE A 81 -3.60 9.30 7.43
N LEU A 82 -3.43 8.47 6.40
CA LEU A 82 -4.11 8.68 5.12
C LEU A 82 -5.61 8.44 5.26
N SER A 83 -5.99 7.37 5.93
CA SER A 83 -7.41 7.08 6.17
C SER A 83 -8.06 8.10 7.11
N LEU A 84 -7.36 8.54 8.16
CA LEU A 84 -7.83 9.60 9.05
C LEU A 84 -8.07 10.93 8.32
N LEU A 85 -7.22 11.23 7.34
CA LEU A 85 -7.36 12.42 6.51
C LEU A 85 -8.30 12.22 5.32
N GLY A 86 -8.85 11.03 5.07
CA GLY A 86 -9.66 10.79 3.87
C GLY A 86 -8.87 10.82 2.56
N ILE A 87 -7.55 10.65 2.62
CA ILE A 87 -6.67 10.52 1.46
C ILE A 87 -6.74 9.08 0.97
N THR A 88 -6.96 8.89 -0.33
CA THR A 88 -7.04 7.56 -0.93
C THR A 88 -5.85 7.28 -1.85
N LEU A 89 -5.37 6.04 -1.82
CA LEU A 89 -4.37 5.52 -2.76
C LEU A 89 -5.01 4.48 -3.66
N SER A 90 -4.86 4.68 -4.96
CA SER A 90 -5.24 3.71 -5.98
C SER A 90 -4.02 3.33 -6.80
N VAL A 91 -3.92 2.04 -7.12
CA VAL A 91 -2.79 1.48 -7.85
C VAL A 91 -3.31 0.66 -8.99
N LYS A 92 -2.69 0.84 -10.16
CA LYS A 92 -2.93 0.06 -11.35
C LYS A 92 -1.62 -0.52 -11.84
N LEU A 93 -1.56 -1.84 -11.99
CA LEU A 93 -0.49 -2.49 -12.75
C LEU A 93 -0.80 -2.32 -14.23
N GLU A 94 0.06 -1.61 -14.95
CA GLU A 94 -0.16 -1.34 -16.38
C GLU A 94 0.29 -2.53 -17.22
N LYS A 95 1.56 -2.94 -17.08
CA LYS A 95 2.14 -4.10 -17.76
C LYS A 95 3.45 -4.52 -17.10
N GLY A 96 3.66 -5.82 -16.91
CA GLY A 96 4.88 -6.34 -16.28
C GLY A 96 5.02 -5.84 -14.85
N ALA A 97 6.15 -5.19 -14.53
CA ALA A 97 6.40 -4.57 -13.21
C ALA A 97 6.26 -3.03 -13.25
N ARG A 98 5.31 -2.52 -14.05
CA ARG A 98 5.01 -1.09 -14.16
C ARG A 98 3.74 -0.71 -13.41
N TYR A 99 3.88 0.15 -12.41
CA TYR A 99 2.79 0.60 -11.54
C TYR A 99 2.42 2.06 -11.82
N SER A 100 1.14 2.36 -11.90
CA SER A 100 0.59 3.72 -11.92
C SER A 100 -0.14 3.94 -10.60
N VAL A 101 0.37 4.84 -9.76
CA VAL A 101 -0.19 5.16 -8.45
C VAL A 101 -0.89 6.51 -8.54
N THR A 102 -2.11 6.60 -8.02
CA THR A 102 -2.81 7.87 -7.85
C THR A 102 -3.12 8.09 -6.39
N MET A 103 -2.64 9.21 -5.85
CA MET A 103 -2.99 9.71 -4.51
C MET A 103 -4.04 10.80 -4.66
N ASP A 104 -5.25 10.52 -4.17
CA ASP A 104 -6.37 11.46 -4.22
C ASP A 104 -6.50 12.19 -2.88
N LEU A 105 -6.22 13.48 -2.94
CA LEU A 105 -6.29 14.48 -1.87
C LEU A 105 -7.60 15.28 -1.92
N SER A 106 -8.52 15.02 -2.86
CA SER A 106 -9.75 15.81 -2.99
C SER A 106 -10.68 15.72 -1.78
N GLY A 107 -10.61 14.63 -1.03
CA GLY A 107 -11.29 14.43 0.25
C GLY A 107 -10.41 14.71 1.47
N ALA A 108 -9.21 15.28 1.30
CA ALA A 108 -8.25 15.44 2.37
C ALA A 108 -8.76 16.43 3.45
N GLY A 109 -8.89 15.94 4.67
CA GLY A 109 -9.07 16.77 5.87
C GLY A 109 -7.81 17.57 6.20
N ASP A 110 -7.92 18.48 7.16
CA ASP A 110 -6.82 19.33 7.61
C ASP A 110 -5.82 18.55 8.50
N PRO A 111 -4.58 18.29 8.02
CA PRO A 111 -3.59 17.55 8.77
C PRO A 111 -2.97 18.33 9.93
N SER A 112 -3.16 19.66 10.01
CA SER A 112 -2.67 20.47 11.12
C SER A 112 -3.27 20.04 12.47
N LYS A 113 -4.49 19.48 12.44
CA LYS A 113 -5.15 18.88 13.62
C LYS A 113 -4.41 17.67 14.20
N LEU A 114 -3.50 17.09 13.43
CA LEU A 114 -2.63 15.98 13.84
C LEU A 114 -1.21 16.46 14.15
N GLY A 115 -0.93 17.77 14.09
CA GLY A 115 0.40 18.34 14.30
C GLY A 115 1.35 18.19 13.11
N VAL A 116 0.84 17.86 11.90
CA VAL A 116 1.68 17.67 10.70
C VAL A 116 1.17 18.46 9.50
N SER A 117 2.06 18.77 8.56
CA SER A 117 1.69 19.41 7.30
C SER A 117 1.22 18.39 6.26
N LEU A 118 0.35 18.82 5.34
CA LEU A 118 -0.06 17.98 4.20
C LEU A 118 1.15 17.54 3.37
N GLU A 119 2.12 18.44 3.24
CA GLU A 119 3.40 18.14 2.60
C GLU A 119 4.15 17.00 3.28
N ALA A 120 4.25 17.00 4.61
CA ALA A 120 4.91 15.92 5.35
C ALA A 120 4.18 14.58 5.15
N VAL A 121 2.84 14.60 5.15
CA VAL A 121 2.01 13.42 4.88
C VAL A 121 2.28 12.85 3.48
N VAL A 122 2.30 13.72 2.46
CA VAL A 122 2.56 13.31 1.08
C VAL A 122 3.99 12.80 0.94
N ALA A 123 4.99 13.48 1.50
CA ALA A 123 6.39 13.06 1.47
C ALA A 123 6.60 11.68 2.12
N ALA A 124 6.07 11.48 3.32
CA ALA A 124 6.13 10.19 4.02
C ALA A 124 5.42 9.08 3.24
N THR A 125 4.31 9.40 2.58
CA THR A 125 3.57 8.45 1.75
C THR A 125 4.34 8.05 0.49
N VAL A 126 5.00 9.01 -0.17
CA VAL A 126 5.88 8.75 -1.32
C VAL A 126 7.02 7.82 -0.91
N GLU A 127 7.66 8.09 0.23
CA GLU A 127 8.72 7.22 0.77
C GLU A 127 8.18 5.82 1.08
N CYS A 128 7.00 5.75 1.68
CA CYS A 128 6.32 4.51 2.02
C CYS A 128 5.97 3.66 0.80
N ILE A 129 5.44 4.29 -0.26
CA ILE A 129 5.19 3.64 -1.56
C ILE A 129 6.51 3.10 -2.12
N ASN A 130 7.57 3.91 -2.11
CA ASN A 130 8.87 3.51 -2.64
C ASN A 130 9.41 2.27 -1.90
N LYS A 131 9.43 2.28 -0.56
CA LYS A 131 9.86 1.13 0.25
C LYS A 131 9.00 -0.11 -0.01
N THR A 132 7.69 0.07 -0.06
CA THR A 132 6.74 -1.03 -0.31
C THR A 132 6.95 -1.64 -1.69
N ILE A 133 7.06 -0.83 -2.74
CA ILE A 133 7.27 -1.30 -4.12
C ILE A 133 8.62 -2.01 -4.25
N LEU A 134 9.70 -1.41 -3.72
CA LEU A 134 11.04 -1.98 -3.82
C LEU A 134 11.11 -3.30 -3.07
N GLU A 135 10.73 -3.34 -1.80
CA GLU A 135 10.82 -4.56 -1.00
C GLU A 135 9.90 -5.67 -1.51
N THR A 136 8.67 -5.34 -1.95
CA THR A 136 7.73 -6.38 -2.44
C THR A 136 8.21 -6.99 -3.77
N ASN A 137 8.73 -6.16 -4.69
CA ASN A 137 9.13 -6.66 -6.00
C ASN A 137 10.53 -7.30 -6.02
N VAL A 138 11.36 -7.09 -5.00
CA VAL A 138 12.60 -7.86 -4.79
C VAL A 138 12.32 -9.36 -4.79
N PHE A 139 11.16 -9.79 -4.28
CA PHE A 139 10.79 -11.22 -4.23
C PHE A 139 10.23 -11.81 -5.54
N HIS A 140 9.84 -10.97 -6.51
CA HIS A 140 9.08 -11.44 -7.69
C HIS A 140 9.78 -11.25 -9.03
N VAL A 141 10.51 -10.15 -9.25
CA VAL A 141 11.02 -9.79 -10.60
C VAL A 141 12.43 -9.18 -10.58
N GLY A 142 13.00 -8.95 -9.38
CA GLY A 142 14.24 -8.19 -9.19
C GLY A 142 14.00 -6.68 -9.26
N SER A 143 14.63 -5.92 -8.36
CA SER A 143 14.42 -4.47 -8.18
C SER A 143 14.74 -3.62 -9.41
N GLY A 144 15.63 -4.09 -10.29
CA GLY A 144 16.07 -3.37 -11.49
C GLY A 144 15.05 -3.26 -12.64
N ASN A 145 13.88 -3.91 -12.52
CA ASN A 145 12.85 -3.91 -13.56
C ASN A 145 11.55 -3.19 -13.16
N VAL A 146 11.50 -2.65 -11.95
CA VAL A 146 10.29 -2.05 -11.40
C VAL A 146 10.21 -0.59 -11.76
N VAL A 147 9.15 -0.20 -12.46
CA VAL A 147 8.90 1.20 -12.85
C VAL A 147 7.61 1.62 -12.15
N TRP A 148 7.58 2.79 -11.52
CA TRP A 148 6.32 3.30 -10.98
C TRP A 148 6.20 4.80 -11.16
N SER A 149 4.98 5.27 -11.33
CA SER A 149 4.66 6.69 -11.36
C SER A 149 3.63 7.04 -10.31
N LEU A 150 3.70 8.26 -9.77
CA LEU A 150 2.72 8.82 -8.87
C LEU A 150 2.10 10.08 -9.47
N LYS A 151 0.78 10.06 -9.55
CA LYS A 151 -0.06 11.22 -9.86
C LYS A 151 -0.78 11.67 -8.59
N LEU A 152 -0.78 12.98 -8.36
CA LEU A 152 -1.60 13.60 -7.33
C LEU A 152 -2.89 14.12 -7.96
N LYS A 153 -4.00 13.86 -7.29
CA LYS A 153 -5.31 14.41 -7.63
C LYS A 153 -5.80 15.22 -6.45
N GLY A 154 -6.19 16.47 -6.65
CA GLY A 154 -6.62 17.36 -5.58
C GLY A 154 -7.06 18.71 -6.14
N SER A 155 -7.19 19.72 -5.28
CA SER A 155 -7.44 21.08 -5.75
C SER A 155 -6.27 21.59 -6.62
N PRO A 156 -6.49 22.57 -7.50
CA PRO A 156 -5.41 23.17 -8.30
C PRO A 156 -4.27 23.71 -7.44
N GLU A 157 -4.59 24.32 -6.29
CA GLU A 157 -3.61 24.85 -5.34
C GLU A 157 -2.78 23.73 -4.69
N GLN A 158 -3.41 22.67 -4.21
CA GLN A 158 -2.72 21.50 -3.67
C GLN A 158 -1.81 20.86 -4.72
N SER A 159 -2.31 20.72 -5.95
CA SER A 159 -1.57 20.10 -7.05
C SER A 159 -0.35 20.91 -7.44
N LEU A 160 -0.40 22.25 -7.33
CA LEU A 160 0.70 23.15 -7.64
C LEU A 160 1.79 23.11 -6.55
N VAL A 161 1.39 23.19 -5.28
CA VAL A 161 2.31 23.13 -4.12
C VAL A 161 3.00 21.77 -4.05
N LEU A 162 2.27 20.70 -4.34
CA LEU A 162 2.74 19.32 -4.20
C LEU A 162 3.26 18.73 -5.52
N ALA A 163 3.33 19.52 -6.60
CA ALA A 163 3.78 19.07 -7.91
C ALA A 163 5.16 18.37 -7.86
N LYS A 164 6.05 18.84 -6.97
CA LYS A 164 7.38 18.26 -6.73
C LYS A 164 7.36 16.81 -6.23
N TYR A 165 6.24 16.33 -5.69
CA TYR A 165 6.05 14.96 -5.23
C TYR A 165 5.48 14.04 -6.32
N GLN A 166 5.04 14.59 -7.46
CA GLN A 166 4.79 13.76 -8.63
C GLN A 166 6.12 13.15 -9.07
N ARG A 167 6.14 11.83 -9.22
CA ARG A 167 7.39 11.10 -9.40
C ARG A 167 7.21 10.03 -10.45
N ASP A 168 8.17 9.95 -11.36
CA ASP A 168 8.39 8.81 -12.23
C ASP A 168 9.68 8.12 -11.78
N TYR A 169 9.55 6.93 -11.20
CA TYR A 169 10.67 6.08 -10.83
C TYR A 169 10.94 5.08 -11.95
N ASP A 170 12.12 5.19 -12.56
CA ASP A 170 12.65 4.21 -13.51
C ASP A 170 14.12 3.93 -13.16
N PRO A 171 14.45 2.73 -12.63
CA PRO A 171 15.80 2.40 -12.18
C PRO A 171 16.82 2.43 -13.33
N ARG A 172 16.37 2.33 -14.58
CA ARG A 172 17.24 2.39 -15.77
C ARG A 172 17.64 3.82 -16.12
N LYS A 173 16.88 4.81 -15.67
CA LYS A 173 17.19 6.23 -15.85
C LYS A 173 18.07 6.77 -14.72
N SER A 174 17.92 6.24 -13.49
CA SER A 174 18.74 6.65 -12.35
C SER A 174 20.20 6.22 -12.44
N GLN A 175 20.50 5.08 -13.11
CA GLN A 175 21.88 4.60 -13.31
C GLN A 175 22.71 5.38 -14.34
N ARG A 176 22.12 6.32 -15.09
CA ARG A 176 22.85 7.14 -16.08
C ARG A 176 23.33 8.49 -15.55
N ALA A 177 23.08 8.78 -14.27
CA ALA A 177 23.40 10.05 -13.64
C ALA A 177 24.63 10.00 -12.71
N GLU A 178 25.36 8.88 -12.71
CA GLU A 178 26.63 8.68 -11.98
C GLU A 178 27.82 8.56 -12.95
#